data_AF-A0A7W0Y4J9-F1
#
_entry.id   AF-A0A7W0Y4J9-F1
#
_cell.length_a   1.000
_cell.length_b   1.000
_cell.length_c   1.000
_cell.angle_alpha   90.00
_cell.angle_beta   90.00
_cell.angle_gamma   90.00
#
_symmetry.space_group_name_H-M   'P 1'
#
loop_
_entity.id
_entity.type
_entity.pdbx_description
1 polymer ?
#
loop_
_entity_poly.entity_id
_entity_poly.type
_entity_poly.pdbx_seq_one_letter_code
_entity_poly.pdbx_strand_id
1 'polypeptide(L)' 'MIAIVDACSGNLRSVERALAHVGGDVRVTRDPDVVRRADKVV' A
#
# COMPACT_ATOMS: atom_id res chain seq x y z
N MET A 1 -3.44 -2.60 -8.62
CA MET A 1 -2.96 -1.69 -7.58
C MET A 1 -3.20 -2.27 -6.18
N ILE A 2 -2.14 -2.29 -5.35
CA ILE A 2 -2.15 -2.68 -3.94
C ILE A 2 -2.15 -1.40 -3.10
N ALA A 3 -3.17 -1.17 -2.28
CA ALA A 3 -3.21 -0.04 -1.36
C ALA A 3 -2.54 -0.42 -0.03
N ILE A 4 -1.55 0.35 0.40
CA ILE A 4 -0.95 0.25 1.74
C ILE A 4 -1.61 1.31 2.61
N VAL A 5 -2.31 0.90 3.66
CA VAL A 5 -2.98 1.82 4.58
C VAL A 5 -1.96 2.40 5.55
N ASP A 6 -1.74 3.71 5.48
CA ASP A 6 -0.88 4.40 6.45
C ASP A 6 -1.60 4.60 7.78
N ALA A 7 -1.39 3.63 8.68
CA ALA A 7 -1.86 3.63 10.06
C ALA A 7 -0.85 4.23 11.06
N CYS A 8 0.06 5.11 10.61
CA CYS A 8 1.19 5.62 11.42
C CYS A 8 2.15 4.50 11.91
N SER A 9 2.26 3.43 11.13
CA SER A 9 3.20 2.34 11.40
C SER A 9 4.60 2.67 10.86
N GLY A 10 5.65 2.44 11.66
CA GLY A 10 7.04 2.70 11.27
C GLY A 10 7.60 1.81 10.14
N ASN A 11 6.81 0.86 9.62
CA ASN A 11 7.25 -0.14 8.64
C ASN A 11 6.80 0.10 7.19
N LEU A 12 6.06 1.18 6.91
CA LEU A 12 5.46 1.45 5.58
C LEU A 12 6.48 1.39 4.44
N ARG A 13 7.66 2.00 4.64
CA ARG A 13 8.74 2.03 3.64
C ARG A 13 9.33 0.64 3.35
N SER A 14 9.31 -0.26 4.34
CA SER A 14 9.77 -1.64 4.15
C SER A 14 8.77 -2.43 3.31
N VAL A 15 7.48 -2.31 3.64
CA VAL A 15 6.37 -2.98 2.94
C VAL A 15 6.27 -2.50 1.49
N GLU A 16 6.32 -1.17 1.28
CA GLU A 16 6.31 -0.57 -0.06
C GLU A 16 7.45 -1.11 -0.92
N ARG A 17 8.68 -1.16 -0.39
CA ARG A 17 9.84 -1.70 -1.12
C ARG A 17 9.71 -3.19 -1.42
N ALA A 18 9.23 -3.99 -0.47
CA ALA A 18 9.05 -5.43 -0.67
C ALA A 18 8.03 -5.71 -1.78
N LEU A 19 6.91 -4.98 -1.78
CA LEU A 19 5.86 -5.12 -2.80
C LEU A 19 6.31 -4.60 -4.16
N ALA A 20 7.02 -3.46 -4.21
CA ALA A 20 7.58 -2.95 -5.45
C ALA A 20 8.66 -3.89 -6.02
N HIS A 21 9.48 -4.51 -5.17
CA HIS A 21 10.54 -5.43 -5.59
C HIS A 21 10.02 -6.67 -6.30
N VAL A 22 8.84 -7.18 -5.90
CA VAL A 22 8.17 -8.29 -6.58
C VAL A 22 7.34 -7.86 -7.80
N GLY A 23 7.44 -6.59 -8.21
CA GLY A 23 6.72 -6.04 -9.36
C GLY A 23 5.27 -5.63 -9.07
N GLY A 24 4.89 -5.49 -7.79
CA GLY A 24 3.59 -5.00 -7.40
C GLY A 24 3.44 -3.51 -7.66
N ASP A 25 2.32 -3.11 -8.26
CA ASP A 25 1.89 -1.72 -8.34
C ASP A 25 1.31 -1.30 -6.98
N VAL A 26 2.08 -0.54 -6.19
CA VAL A 26 1.76 -0.17 -4.81
C VAL A 26 1.47 1.31 -4.65
N ARG A 27 0.49 1.63 -3.79
CA ARG A 27 0.16 3.00 -3.39
C ARG A 27 -0.05 3.07 -1.88
N VAL A 28 0.80 3.83 -1.20
CA VAL A 28 0.53 4.22 0.20
C VAL A 28 -0.57 5.29 0.23
N THR A 29 -1.60 5.09 1.03
CA THR A 29 -2.75 6.00 1.10
C THR A 29 -3.42 5.99 2.48
N ARG A 30 -4.05 7.11 2.83
CA ARG A 30 -5.03 7.22 3.93
C ARG A 30 -6.46 7.47 3.42
N ASP A 31 -6.61 7.57 2.10
CA ASP A 31 -7.87 7.87 1.44
C ASP A 31 -8.72 6.59 1.35
N PRO A 32 -9.90 6.53 2.01
CA PRO A 32 -10.78 5.37 1.98
C PRO A 32 -11.30 5.04 0.57
N ASP A 33 -11.36 6.02 -0.33
CA ASP A 33 -11.80 5.80 -1.70
C ASP A 33 -10.72 5.16 -2.57
N VAL A 34 -9.45 5.38 -2.24
CA VAL A 34 -8.34 4.65 -2.88
C VAL A 34 -8.32 3.20 -2.40
N VAL A 35 -8.54 2.98 -1.10
CA VAL A 35 -8.62 1.63 -0.51
C VAL A 35 -9.77 0.83 -1.11
N ARG A 36 -10.96 1.45 -1.26
CA ARG A 36 -12.13 0.81 -1.89
C ARG A 36 -11.90 0.37 -3.34
N ARG A 37 -11.04 1.07 -4.07
CA ARG A 37 -10.75 0.80 -5.49
C ARG A 37 -9.55 -0.12 -5.70
N ALA A 38 -8.83 -0.46 -4.65
CA ALA A 38 -7.64 -1.30 -4.75
C ALA A 38 -8.02 -2.77 -4.97
N ASP A 39 -7.23 -3.48 -5.77
CA ASP A 39 -7.41 -4.92 -5.97
C ASP A 39 -7.05 -5.72 -4.72
N LYS A 40 -6.13 -5.16 -3.92
CA LYS A 40 -5.62 -5.73 -2.67
C LYS A 40 -5.29 -4.60 -1.69
N VAL A 41 -5.42 -4.89 -0.40
CA VAL A 41 -5.14 -3.95 0.70
C VAL A 41 -4.14 -4.57 1.67
N VAL A 42 -3.19 -3.77 2.14
CA VAL A 42 -2.14 -4.13 3.10
C VAL A 42 -2.10 -3.12 4.23
#